data_AF-A0A0M0LS28-F1
#
_entry.id   AF-A0A0M0LS28-F1
#
_cell.length_a   1.000
_cell.length_b   1.000
_cell.length_c   1.000
_cell.angle_alpha   90.00
_cell.angle_beta   90.00
_cell.angle_gamma   90.00
#
_symmetry.space_group_name_H-M   'P 1'
#
loop_
_entity.id
_entity.type
_entity.pdbx_description
1 polymer ?
#
loop_
_entity_poly.entity_id
_entity_poly.type
_entity_poly.pdbx_seq_one_letter_code
_entity_poly.pdbx_strand_id
1 'polypeptide(L)'
;MRLNLGFLLGDPTPTPPPTSGVSDVYLLATMLMTALVIVLHVMSHLRNWKSGGSAQAGGALKAAVSMASQHTQELLDYVALLEKRVKELELATGAVPPPKKKIERAEDSPLLKSAHKAASVPKVPIEKQIDYSSADASKWNFTELTYKGSARYIAVGKEEKVQGPIAEGLKKIRETPAKYFAIKYQTDMAEWPAGEQEYRLIHREGTKGYSPQNTGPDGWMTILMAEYQRLPSLPSLPDEVKDGFTEEMAFQGYLLHHAKNPPLFPGRGQGIGDTPNLKIIGDIDPSDVSQGDVGDCWLLSAISSLAEFDGAIARLFRKTPNLKSMPREGPNKYTISLWDLATWTEVDVVVDERLAAKATGDGLLGCSPSHDGELWVCYLEKAVAIHCGGWDEIDGGQCTHAWSILTGCKEQYTIRKGKTGKFGCLSKFNPNERRWEALENSPQKGFRGLWPSAWPKVGGGGSYTLQLDEEELFMRMCAWDDANFVIAAGTKAGSDTQSTDGIVDGHAYTVLECVNDVAGTDVDLIKMRNPWGKGEIENGEFDDDGPGWQKYPQVKAFLKPVVADDGIFWLSKDEFFKYFHTLYVCAKDMSDFIPAHERKN
;
A
#
# COMPACT_ATOMS: atom_id res chain seq x y z
N MET A 1 33.37 -5.56 -38.19
CA MET A 1 32.35 -5.47 -39.26
C MET A 1 32.66 -4.24 -40.10
N ARG A 2 33.08 -4.42 -41.37
CA ARG A 2 33.21 -3.33 -42.34
C ARG A 2 31.80 -3.03 -42.88
N LEU A 3 31.20 -1.91 -42.46
CA LEU A 3 29.95 -1.42 -43.02
C LEU A 3 30.25 -0.75 -44.38
N ASN A 4 29.65 -1.28 -45.44
CA ASN A 4 29.79 -0.81 -46.81
C ASN A 4 29.03 0.52 -46.95
N LEU A 5 29.75 1.64 -46.96
CA LEU A 5 29.22 3.01 -47.07
C LEU A 5 28.66 3.37 -48.47
N GLY A 6 28.46 2.39 -49.35
CA GLY A 6 28.11 2.62 -50.76
C GLY A 6 26.67 3.08 -51.03
N PHE A 7 25.78 3.03 -50.03
CA PHE A 7 24.35 3.36 -50.22
C PHE A 7 24.01 4.85 -50.09
N LEU A 8 24.95 5.69 -49.65
CA LEU A 8 24.72 7.13 -49.40
C LEU A 8 25.08 8.04 -50.58
N LEU A 9 25.49 7.51 -51.73
CA LEU A 9 26.01 8.32 -52.84
C LEU A 9 25.43 7.97 -54.23
N GLY A 10 24.25 7.34 -54.32
CA GLY A 10 23.68 7.01 -55.63
C GLY A 10 22.15 6.93 -55.67
N ASP A 11 21.59 7.82 -56.50
CA ASP A 11 20.26 7.84 -57.12
C ASP A 11 19.14 8.66 -56.42
N PRO A 12 18.49 9.63 -57.11
CA PRO A 12 17.52 10.55 -56.52
C PRO A 12 16.09 10.09 -56.76
N THR A 13 15.60 9.05 -56.07
CA THR A 13 14.15 8.80 -55.94
C THR A 13 13.81 8.04 -54.66
N PRO A 14 12.84 8.49 -53.84
CA PRO A 14 12.49 7.81 -52.60
C PRO A 14 11.42 6.74 -52.89
N THR A 15 11.84 5.52 -53.16
CA THR A 15 10.93 4.36 -53.06
C THR A 15 11.48 3.38 -52.02
N PRO A 16 10.80 3.21 -50.87
CA PRO A 16 11.23 2.26 -49.86
C PRO A 16 11.16 0.82 -50.40
N PRO A 17 12.07 -0.08 -49.99
CA PRO A 17 11.98 -1.50 -50.35
C PRO A 17 10.70 -2.11 -49.75
N PRO A 18 10.11 -3.13 -50.39
CA PRO A 18 8.91 -3.79 -49.88
C PRO A 18 9.24 -4.56 -48.60
N THR A 19 8.87 -4.02 -47.44
CA THR A 19 8.92 -4.73 -46.15
C THR A 19 7.54 -5.29 -45.83
N SER A 20 7.48 -6.54 -45.38
CA SER A 20 6.24 -7.33 -45.30
C SER A 20 5.66 -7.45 -43.89
N GLY A 21 6.20 -6.75 -42.88
CA GLY A 21 5.68 -6.80 -41.51
C GLY A 21 5.98 -5.57 -40.66
N VAL A 22 5.11 -5.29 -39.69
CA VAL A 22 5.21 -4.15 -38.74
C VAL A 22 6.55 -4.17 -37.98
N SER A 23 7.05 -5.35 -37.60
CA SER A 23 8.35 -5.50 -36.92
C SER A 23 9.55 -5.05 -37.75
N ASP A 24 9.50 -5.21 -39.07
CA ASP A 24 10.60 -4.80 -39.96
C ASP A 24 10.64 -3.26 -40.11
N VAL A 25 9.47 -2.63 -40.06
CA VAL A 25 9.32 -1.16 -40.11
C VAL A 25 9.83 -0.52 -38.82
N TYR A 26 9.54 -1.09 -37.65
CA TYR A 26 10.09 -0.64 -36.37
C TYR A 26 11.61 -0.79 -36.28
N LEU A 27 12.16 -1.91 -36.78
CA LEU A 27 13.61 -2.11 -36.83
C LEU A 27 14.28 -1.06 -37.73
N LEU A 28 13.69 -0.77 -38.91
CA LEU A 28 14.19 0.28 -39.81
C LEU A 28 14.14 1.67 -39.17
N ALA A 29 13.03 2.01 -38.49
CA ALA A 29 12.87 3.28 -37.79
C ALA A 29 13.91 3.44 -36.66
N THR A 30 14.18 2.37 -35.92
CA THR A 30 15.19 2.35 -34.84
C THR A 30 16.61 2.58 -35.39
N MET A 31 16.93 1.94 -36.52
CA MET A 31 18.22 2.12 -37.19
C MET A 31 18.41 3.55 -37.73
N LEU A 32 17.34 4.15 -38.28
CA LEU A 32 17.36 5.53 -38.78
C LEU A 32 17.47 6.56 -37.66
N MET A 33 16.77 6.38 -36.54
CA MET A 33 16.91 7.23 -35.35
C MET A 33 18.32 7.18 -34.77
N THR A 34 18.94 6.00 -34.77
CA THR A 34 20.34 5.84 -34.36
C THR A 34 21.29 6.59 -35.29
N ALA A 35 21.07 6.53 -36.61
CA ALA A 35 21.84 7.30 -37.59
C ALA A 35 21.67 8.82 -37.40
N LEU A 36 20.44 9.28 -37.13
CA LEU A 36 20.13 10.70 -36.86
C LEU A 36 20.88 11.21 -35.63
N VAL A 37 20.90 10.45 -34.53
CA VAL A 37 21.65 10.79 -33.32
C VAL A 37 23.15 10.94 -33.62
N ILE A 38 23.71 10.03 -34.42
CA ILE A 38 25.12 10.10 -34.83
C ILE A 38 25.40 11.38 -35.65
N VAL A 39 24.54 11.71 -36.62
CA VAL A 39 24.68 12.93 -37.45
C VAL A 39 24.60 14.20 -36.60
N LEU A 40 23.65 14.27 -35.67
CA LEU A 40 23.50 15.39 -34.74
C LEU A 40 24.72 15.54 -33.82
N HIS A 41 25.31 14.42 -33.39
CA HIS A 41 26.53 14.42 -32.57
C HIS A 41 27.74 14.94 -33.37
N VAL A 42 27.90 14.50 -34.62
CA VAL A 42 28.94 14.98 -35.53
C VAL A 42 28.77 16.48 -35.82
N MET A 43 27.54 16.95 -36.03
CA MET A 43 27.21 18.37 -36.21
C MET A 43 27.56 19.23 -34.99
N SER A 44 27.28 18.72 -33.78
CA SER A 44 27.67 19.38 -32.53
C SER A 44 29.18 19.51 -32.39
N HIS A 45 29.93 18.45 -32.72
CA HIS A 45 31.39 18.47 -32.73
C HIS A 45 31.98 19.43 -33.77
N LEU A 46 31.41 19.49 -34.97
CA LEU A 46 31.85 20.39 -36.04
C LEU A 46 31.57 21.86 -35.71
N ARG A 47 30.45 22.17 -35.03
CA ARG A 47 30.15 23.54 -34.55
C ARG A 47 31.11 24.02 -33.45
N ASN A 48 31.61 23.11 -32.63
CA ASN A 48 32.51 23.42 -31.51
C ASN A 48 34.00 23.46 -31.92
N TRP A 49 34.33 23.16 -33.18
CA TRP A 49 35.70 23.20 -33.66
C TRP A 49 36.20 24.65 -33.84
N LYS A 50 37.02 25.13 -32.91
CA LYS A 50 37.69 26.43 -33.01
C LYS A 50 38.75 26.43 -34.12
N SER A 51 38.55 27.27 -35.12
CA SER A 51 39.45 27.46 -36.26
C SER A 51 40.79 28.08 -35.84
N GLY A 52 41.84 27.28 -35.79
CA GLY A 52 43.22 27.75 -35.87
C GLY A 52 43.75 27.56 -37.29
N GLY A 53 43.32 28.37 -38.26
CA GLY A 53 43.93 28.39 -39.60
C GLY A 53 43.00 28.79 -40.76
N SER A 54 43.47 29.77 -41.55
CA SER A 54 43.08 30.27 -42.88
C SER A 54 41.60 30.31 -43.34
N ALA A 55 41.25 31.37 -44.08
CA ALA A 55 39.91 31.62 -44.63
C ALA A 55 39.36 30.51 -45.55
N GLN A 56 40.24 29.65 -46.09
CA GLN A 56 39.87 28.53 -46.95
C GLN A 56 39.27 27.35 -46.16
N ALA A 57 39.67 27.15 -44.90
CA ALA A 57 39.11 26.14 -44.00
C ALA A 57 37.68 26.49 -43.51
N GLY A 58 37.38 27.78 -43.36
CA GLY A 58 36.05 28.26 -42.98
C GLY A 58 34.98 28.03 -44.06
N GLY A 59 35.36 28.07 -45.34
CA GLY A 59 34.46 27.77 -46.46
C GLY A 59 34.07 26.30 -46.54
N ALA A 60 35.04 25.39 -46.37
CA ALA A 60 34.80 23.95 -46.37
C ALA A 60 33.94 23.49 -45.18
N LEU A 61 34.15 24.07 -43.99
CA LEU A 61 33.34 23.77 -42.80
C LEU A 61 31.88 24.21 -42.98
N LYS A 62 31.63 25.38 -43.57
CA LYS A 62 30.26 25.84 -43.88
C LYS A 62 29.55 24.94 -44.89
N ALA A 63 30.27 24.47 -45.92
CA ALA A 63 29.72 23.52 -46.89
C ALA A 63 29.37 22.17 -46.25
N ALA A 64 30.25 21.65 -45.38
CA ALA A 64 30.01 20.39 -44.66
C ALA A 64 28.80 20.48 -43.70
N VAL A 65 28.66 21.58 -42.97
CA VAL A 65 27.49 21.82 -42.09
C VAL A 65 26.20 21.96 -42.90
N SER A 66 26.24 22.61 -44.06
CA SER A 66 25.08 22.73 -44.94
C SER A 66 24.63 21.39 -45.50
N MET A 67 25.56 20.56 -45.98
CA MET A 67 25.25 19.21 -46.48
C MET A 67 24.72 18.30 -45.37
N ALA A 68 25.30 18.38 -44.17
CA ALA A 68 24.83 17.60 -43.02
C ALA A 68 23.43 18.03 -42.57
N SER A 69 23.12 19.34 -42.62
CA SER A 69 21.77 19.85 -42.34
C SER A 69 20.75 19.34 -43.36
N GLN A 70 21.11 19.27 -44.64
CA GLN A 70 20.24 18.76 -45.71
C GLN A 70 19.93 17.27 -45.54
N HIS A 71 20.95 16.44 -45.29
CA HIS A 71 20.74 15.01 -45.00
C HIS A 71 19.96 14.77 -43.70
N THR A 72 20.07 15.66 -42.71
CA THR A 72 19.26 15.58 -41.48
C THR A 72 17.78 15.79 -41.79
N GLN A 73 17.45 16.75 -42.66
CA GLN A 73 16.07 17.00 -43.06
C GLN A 73 15.51 15.82 -43.88
N GLU A 74 16.29 15.26 -44.81
CA GLU A 74 15.88 14.08 -45.58
C GLU A 74 15.60 12.86 -44.70
N LEU A 75 16.39 12.66 -43.64
CA LEU A 75 16.16 11.60 -42.64
C LEU A 75 14.88 11.84 -41.82
N LEU A 76 14.61 13.09 -41.42
CA LEU A 76 13.39 13.45 -40.69
C LEU A 76 12.14 13.24 -41.54
N ASP A 77 12.19 13.63 -42.81
CA ASP A 77 11.08 13.45 -43.76
C ASP A 77 10.81 11.95 -44.01
N TYR A 78 11.87 11.12 -44.03
CA TYR A 78 11.74 9.67 -44.16
C TYR A 78 11.18 8.99 -42.91
N VAL A 79 11.53 9.47 -41.70
CA VAL A 79 10.93 9.01 -40.44
C VAL A 79 9.43 9.32 -40.40
N ALA A 80 9.03 10.53 -40.78
CA ALA A 80 7.62 10.92 -40.86
C ALA A 80 6.83 10.06 -41.86
N LEU A 81 7.45 9.67 -42.99
CA LEU A 81 6.84 8.77 -43.97
C LEU A 81 6.65 7.34 -43.42
N LEU A 82 7.62 6.84 -42.64
CA LEU A 82 7.53 5.53 -41.98
C LEU A 82 6.47 5.54 -40.87
N GLU A 83 6.37 6.59 -40.05
CA GLU A 83 5.32 6.74 -39.04
C GLU A 83 3.92 6.73 -39.67
N LYS A 84 3.75 7.43 -40.79
CA LYS A 84 2.50 7.39 -41.56
C LYS A 84 2.20 5.97 -42.06
N ARG A 85 3.21 5.24 -42.53
CA ARG A 85 3.05 3.88 -43.03
C ARG A 85 2.75 2.86 -41.92
N VAL A 86 3.29 3.04 -40.72
CA VAL A 86 2.95 2.26 -39.53
C VAL A 86 1.47 2.46 -39.19
N LYS A 87 1.01 3.71 -39.10
CA LYS A 87 -0.42 4.02 -38.85
C LYS A 87 -1.35 3.40 -39.91
N GLU A 88 -0.97 3.45 -41.19
CA GLU A 88 -1.73 2.80 -42.27
C GLU A 88 -1.78 1.27 -42.13
N LEU A 89 -0.69 0.63 -41.68
CA LEU A 89 -0.61 -0.82 -41.46
C LEU A 89 -1.36 -1.25 -40.19
N GLU A 90 -1.33 -0.46 -39.12
CA GLU A 90 -2.11 -0.68 -37.89
C GLU A 90 -3.62 -0.58 -38.18
N LEU A 91 -4.03 0.42 -38.97
CA LEU A 91 -5.43 0.58 -39.40
C LEU A 91 -5.89 -0.56 -40.33
N ALA A 92 -5.00 -1.07 -41.18
CA ALA A 92 -5.31 -2.15 -42.13
C ALA A 92 -5.34 -3.55 -41.48
N THR A 93 -4.68 -3.76 -40.34
CA THR A 93 -4.59 -5.07 -39.67
C THR A 93 -5.59 -5.26 -38.54
N GLY A 94 -6.32 -4.21 -38.13
CA GLY A 94 -7.29 -4.28 -37.04
C GLY A 94 -6.70 -4.72 -35.70
N ALA A 95 -5.37 -4.71 -35.59
CA ALA A 95 -4.65 -5.08 -34.39
C ALA A 95 -4.69 -3.89 -33.42
N VAL A 96 -5.76 -3.84 -32.62
CA VAL A 96 -5.68 -3.19 -31.31
C VAL A 96 -4.45 -3.80 -30.61
N PRO A 97 -3.50 -2.99 -30.09
CA PRO A 97 -2.40 -3.53 -29.32
C PRO A 97 -2.99 -4.46 -28.24
N PRO A 98 -2.44 -5.67 -28.05
CA PRO A 98 -2.98 -6.58 -27.06
C PRO A 98 -3.10 -5.82 -25.74
N PRO A 99 -4.23 -5.91 -25.02
CA PRO A 99 -4.33 -5.29 -23.71
C PRO A 99 -3.13 -5.73 -22.90
N LYS A 100 -2.43 -4.75 -22.29
CA LYS A 100 -1.27 -4.98 -21.44
C LYS A 100 -1.63 -6.14 -20.51
N LYS A 101 -0.86 -7.23 -20.54
CA LYS A 101 -0.90 -8.21 -19.45
C LYS A 101 -0.29 -7.53 -18.23
N LYS A 102 -1.16 -6.79 -17.52
CA LYS A 102 -0.92 -6.30 -16.17
C LYS A 102 -0.74 -7.56 -15.32
N ILE A 103 0.31 -7.62 -14.50
CA ILE A 103 0.25 -8.48 -13.32
C ILE A 103 -0.95 -7.93 -12.55
N GLU A 104 -2.03 -8.69 -12.48
CA GLU A 104 -3.26 -8.29 -11.81
C GLU A 104 -2.90 -7.98 -10.35
N ARG A 105 -2.77 -6.70 -10.01
CA ARG A 105 -2.83 -6.25 -8.62
C ARG A 105 -4.20 -6.69 -8.12
N ALA A 106 -4.23 -7.40 -6.99
CA ALA A 106 -5.40 -8.13 -6.46
C ALA A 106 -6.73 -7.53 -6.93
N GLU A 107 -7.44 -8.21 -7.84
CA GLU A 107 -8.81 -7.86 -8.14
C GLU A 107 -9.65 -8.10 -6.88
N ASP A 108 -10.44 -7.10 -6.49
CA ASP A 108 -11.49 -7.08 -5.49
C ASP A 108 -11.75 -8.43 -4.81
N SER A 109 -11.36 -8.53 -3.53
CA SER A 109 -11.69 -9.66 -2.68
C SER A 109 -13.20 -9.99 -2.78
N PRO A 110 -13.59 -11.28 -2.88
CA PRO A 110 -14.99 -11.71 -3.07
C PRO A 110 -16.02 -11.20 -2.04
N LEU A 111 -15.58 -10.49 -1.00
CA LEU A 111 -16.42 -9.90 0.05
C LEU A 111 -17.07 -8.54 -0.32
N LEU A 112 -16.67 -7.89 -1.42
CA LEU A 112 -17.23 -6.60 -1.86
C LEU A 112 -18.68 -6.66 -2.39
N LYS A 113 -19.27 -7.86 -2.56
CA LYS A 113 -20.63 -8.02 -3.10
C LYS A 113 -21.78 -7.89 -2.10
N SER A 114 -21.53 -7.51 -0.84
CA SER A 114 -22.59 -7.43 0.18
C SER A 114 -23.00 -6.01 0.61
N ALA A 115 -22.32 -4.96 0.14
CA ALA A 115 -22.67 -3.58 0.48
C ALA A 115 -23.78 -3.03 -0.41
N HIS A 116 -25.00 -3.56 -0.30
CA HIS A 116 -26.20 -2.95 -0.89
C HIS A 116 -27.26 -2.76 0.20
N LYS A 117 -27.23 -1.61 0.87
CA LYS A 117 -28.40 -0.83 1.31
C LYS A 117 -27.94 0.43 2.03
N ALA A 118 -28.02 1.57 1.34
CA ALA A 118 -27.86 2.88 1.94
C ALA A 118 -29.11 3.27 2.76
N ALA A 119 -28.91 3.81 3.97
CA ALA A 119 -29.61 5.00 4.47
C ALA A 119 -29.11 5.47 5.87
N SER A 120 -28.90 6.79 5.96
CA SER A 120 -28.85 7.69 7.13
C SER A 120 -27.57 7.75 7.99
N VAL A 121 -26.92 8.92 7.92
CA VAL A 121 -25.97 9.49 8.90
C VAL A 121 -26.64 9.55 10.28
N PRO A 122 -26.04 9.04 11.39
CA PRO A 122 -25.18 9.89 12.24
C PRO A 122 -24.12 9.20 13.16
N LYS A 123 -23.17 10.06 13.64
CA LYS A 123 -22.35 10.02 14.89
C LYS A 123 -21.11 9.09 14.97
N VAL A 124 -19.96 9.73 15.26
CA VAL A 124 -18.83 9.36 16.17
C VAL A 124 -18.80 7.89 16.65
N PRO A 125 -17.64 7.20 16.54
CA PRO A 125 -17.55 5.85 16.00
C PRO A 125 -18.32 4.83 16.81
N ILE A 126 -19.19 4.12 16.09
CA ILE A 126 -19.67 2.80 16.49
C ILE A 126 -18.42 1.94 16.69
N GLU A 127 -18.07 1.62 17.94
CA GLU A 127 -17.03 0.65 18.25
C GLU A 127 -17.32 -0.66 17.48
N LYS A 128 -16.42 -1.00 16.54
CA LYS A 128 -16.62 -2.05 15.52
C LYS A 128 -17.03 -3.39 16.17
N GLN A 129 -18.13 -3.97 15.68
CA GLN A 129 -18.67 -5.25 16.13
C GLN A 129 -17.75 -6.40 15.69
N ILE A 130 -17.44 -7.33 16.60
CA ILE A 130 -16.63 -8.51 16.25
C ILE A 130 -17.43 -9.40 15.30
N ASP A 131 -16.86 -9.71 14.15
CA ASP A 131 -17.43 -10.67 13.21
C ASP A 131 -17.14 -12.12 13.65
N TYR A 132 -18.20 -12.91 13.79
CA TYR A 132 -18.13 -14.34 14.12
C TYR A 132 -18.54 -15.24 12.95
N SER A 133 -18.71 -14.68 11.75
CA SER A 133 -19.13 -15.42 10.54
C SER A 133 -18.17 -16.55 10.17
N SER A 134 -16.87 -16.38 10.45
CA SER A 134 -15.80 -17.34 10.15
C SER A 134 -15.38 -18.20 11.34
N ALA A 135 -16.13 -18.15 12.46
CA ALA A 135 -15.80 -18.90 13.66
C ALA A 135 -15.81 -20.42 13.45
N ASP A 136 -14.72 -21.08 13.84
CA ASP A 136 -14.62 -22.53 13.86
C ASP A 136 -15.68 -23.11 14.81
N ALA A 137 -16.56 -23.96 14.27
CA ALA A 137 -17.65 -24.58 15.01
C ALA A 137 -17.15 -25.40 16.22
N SER A 138 -15.95 -25.98 16.13
CA SER A 138 -15.35 -26.79 17.20
C SER A 138 -14.84 -25.97 18.39
N LYS A 139 -14.67 -24.65 18.22
CA LYS A 139 -14.14 -23.75 19.24
C LYS A 139 -15.21 -23.06 20.06
N TRP A 140 -16.48 -23.42 19.90
CA TRP A 140 -17.54 -22.90 20.76
C TRP A 140 -17.62 -23.69 22.07
N ASN A 141 -17.40 -22.99 23.17
CA ASN A 141 -17.67 -23.49 24.50
C ASN A 141 -19.06 -23.05 24.96
N PHE A 142 -19.79 -23.96 25.61
CA PHE A 142 -21.13 -23.68 26.12
C PHE A 142 -21.15 -23.87 27.63
N THR A 143 -21.13 -22.76 28.36
CA THR A 143 -21.04 -22.74 29.82
C THR A 143 -22.44 -22.53 30.40
N GLU A 144 -22.97 -23.53 31.09
CA GLU A 144 -24.25 -23.44 31.81
C GLU A 144 -24.01 -23.07 33.27
N LEU A 145 -24.74 -22.07 33.75
CA LEU A 145 -24.66 -21.59 35.13
C LEU A 145 -26.06 -21.34 35.67
N THR A 146 -26.26 -21.66 36.94
CA THR A 146 -27.41 -21.19 37.74
C THR A 146 -26.99 -19.95 38.54
N TYR A 147 -27.87 -18.95 38.63
CA TYR A 147 -27.58 -17.66 39.28
C TYR A 147 -28.84 -16.96 39.80
N LYS A 148 -28.67 -15.92 40.62
CA LYS A 148 -29.79 -15.18 41.26
C LYS A 148 -30.42 -14.09 40.38
N GLY A 149 -30.23 -14.16 39.06
CA GLY A 149 -30.85 -13.27 38.08
C GLY A 149 -30.13 -11.93 37.84
N SER A 150 -29.04 -11.63 38.55
CA SER A 150 -28.21 -10.44 38.31
C SER A 150 -26.97 -10.73 37.46
N ALA A 151 -26.58 -9.78 36.60
CA ALA A 151 -25.35 -9.86 35.80
C ALA A 151 -24.66 -8.49 35.77
N ARG A 152 -23.33 -8.49 35.73
CA ARG A 152 -22.52 -7.30 35.43
C ARG A 152 -22.26 -7.29 33.93
N TYR A 153 -22.33 -6.11 33.31
CA TYR A 153 -22.02 -5.95 31.89
C TYR A 153 -21.64 -4.50 31.60
N ILE A 154 -20.93 -4.30 30.50
CA ILE A 154 -20.71 -2.97 29.90
C ILE A 154 -21.93 -2.63 29.03
N ALA A 155 -22.38 -3.59 28.22
CA ALA A 155 -23.57 -3.47 27.38
C ALA A 155 -24.24 -4.84 27.21
N VAL A 156 -25.54 -4.85 26.92
CA VAL A 156 -26.32 -6.05 26.60
C VAL A 156 -27.00 -5.84 25.27
N GLY A 157 -26.84 -6.81 24.39
CA GLY A 157 -27.51 -6.85 23.10
C GLY A 157 -29.02 -7.03 23.21
N LYS A 158 -29.68 -7.09 22.05
CA LYS A 158 -31.12 -7.34 22.01
C LYS A 158 -31.47 -8.64 22.73
N GLU A 159 -32.45 -8.59 23.61
CA GLU A 159 -33.05 -9.79 24.22
C GLU A 159 -34.32 -10.21 23.45
N GLU A 160 -34.28 -11.38 22.83
CA GLU A 160 -35.42 -12.00 22.16
C GLU A 160 -36.17 -12.89 23.16
N LYS A 161 -37.36 -12.47 23.56
CA LYS A 161 -38.27 -13.24 24.41
C LYS A 161 -39.03 -14.26 23.56
N VAL A 162 -38.99 -15.54 23.92
CA VAL A 162 -39.63 -16.62 23.17
C VAL A 162 -40.48 -17.48 24.11
N GLN A 163 -41.73 -17.74 23.71
CA GLN A 163 -42.62 -18.68 24.38
C GLN A 163 -42.56 -20.01 23.63
N GLY A 164 -42.31 -21.11 24.36
CA GLY A 164 -42.13 -22.44 23.80
C GLY A 164 -41.05 -23.25 24.53
N PRO A 165 -40.76 -24.48 24.09
CA PRO A 165 -39.85 -25.38 24.78
C PRO A 165 -38.43 -24.81 24.92
N ILE A 166 -37.90 -24.78 26.15
CA ILE A 166 -36.52 -24.37 26.46
C ILE A 166 -35.51 -25.24 25.69
N ALA A 167 -35.81 -26.52 25.47
CA ALA A 167 -34.99 -27.43 24.67
C ALA A 167 -34.74 -26.91 23.24
N GLU A 168 -35.74 -26.29 22.59
CA GLU A 168 -35.58 -25.69 21.27
C GLU A 168 -34.72 -24.41 21.34
N GLY A 169 -34.84 -23.64 22.42
CA GLY A 169 -33.96 -22.51 22.69
C GLY A 169 -32.49 -22.91 22.86
N LEU A 170 -32.24 -23.97 23.64
CA LEU A 170 -30.91 -24.55 23.87
C LEU A 170 -30.31 -25.11 22.57
N LYS A 171 -31.13 -25.73 21.72
CA LYS A 171 -30.71 -26.17 20.38
C LYS A 171 -30.36 -24.97 19.49
N LYS A 172 -31.21 -23.95 19.43
CA LYS A 172 -31.03 -22.74 18.60
C LYS A 172 -29.73 -22.01 18.91
N ILE A 173 -29.37 -21.83 20.19
CA ILE A 173 -28.08 -21.19 20.52
C ILE A 173 -26.88 -22.04 20.11
N ARG A 174 -26.97 -23.38 20.19
CA ARG A 174 -25.89 -24.28 19.77
C ARG A 174 -25.71 -24.33 18.25
N GLU A 175 -26.80 -24.19 17.49
CA GLU A 175 -26.79 -24.12 16.03
C GLU A 175 -26.38 -22.74 15.50
N THR A 176 -26.60 -21.68 16.29
CA THR A 176 -26.30 -20.29 15.88
C THR A 176 -25.52 -19.47 16.93
N PRO A 177 -24.37 -19.98 17.43
CA PRO A 177 -23.62 -19.32 18.51
C PRO A 177 -22.99 -17.99 18.09
N ALA A 178 -22.73 -17.78 16.79
CA ALA A 178 -22.29 -16.49 16.26
C ALA A 178 -23.33 -15.38 16.48
N LYS A 179 -24.64 -15.72 16.42
CA LYS A 179 -25.74 -14.76 16.58
C LYS A 179 -26.12 -14.53 18.03
N TYR A 180 -26.19 -15.59 18.83
CA TYR A 180 -26.65 -15.54 20.21
C TYR A 180 -25.49 -15.72 21.18
N PHE A 181 -25.34 -14.76 22.09
CA PHE A 181 -24.36 -14.82 23.16
C PHE A 181 -24.79 -15.77 24.28
N ALA A 182 -26.08 -15.72 24.66
CA ALA A 182 -26.59 -16.56 25.73
C ALA A 182 -28.08 -16.85 25.59
N ILE A 183 -28.55 -17.90 26.27
CA ILE A 183 -29.96 -18.14 26.55
C ILE A 183 -30.14 -18.16 28.07
N LYS A 184 -31.16 -17.48 28.59
CA LYS A 184 -31.52 -17.49 30.02
C LYS A 184 -33.01 -17.79 30.22
N TYR A 185 -33.32 -18.50 31.29
CA TYR A 185 -34.68 -18.93 31.67
C TYR A 185 -34.74 -19.22 33.18
N GLN A 186 -35.95 -19.33 33.73
CA GLN A 186 -36.15 -19.70 35.13
C GLN A 186 -35.82 -21.18 35.32
N THR A 187 -35.03 -21.53 36.34
CA THR A 187 -34.45 -22.88 36.48
C THR A 187 -35.51 -23.99 36.56
N ASP A 188 -36.57 -23.79 37.34
CA ASP A 188 -37.67 -24.76 37.50
C ASP A 188 -38.60 -24.85 36.28
N MET A 189 -38.60 -23.84 35.40
CA MET A 189 -39.44 -23.79 34.20
C MET A 189 -39.04 -24.85 33.16
N ALA A 190 -37.80 -25.38 33.23
CA ALA A 190 -37.36 -26.48 32.38
C ALA A 190 -38.25 -27.75 32.52
N GLU A 191 -38.86 -27.94 33.70
CA GLU A 191 -39.71 -29.08 34.03
C GLU A 191 -41.21 -28.83 33.73
N TRP A 192 -41.58 -27.62 33.32
CA TRP A 192 -42.98 -27.25 33.08
C TRP A 192 -43.49 -27.81 31.73
N PRO A 193 -44.81 -27.89 31.50
CA PRO A 193 -45.34 -28.25 30.18
C PRO A 193 -44.80 -27.33 29.08
N ALA A 194 -44.43 -27.90 27.93
CA ALA A 194 -43.80 -27.19 26.81
C ALA A 194 -44.46 -25.86 26.38
N GLY A 195 -45.79 -25.75 26.47
CA GLY A 195 -46.53 -24.54 26.11
C GLY A 195 -46.49 -23.42 27.16
N GLU A 196 -46.06 -23.75 28.39
CA GLU A 196 -45.92 -22.82 29.52
C GLU A 196 -44.47 -22.37 29.72
N GLN A 197 -43.53 -22.95 28.96
CA GLN A 197 -42.12 -22.59 29.02
C GLN A 197 -41.83 -21.26 28.28
N GLU A 198 -40.87 -20.51 28.80
CA GLU A 198 -40.40 -19.24 28.28
C GLU A 198 -38.90 -19.09 28.49
N TYR A 199 -38.21 -18.54 27.50
CA TYR A 199 -36.79 -18.21 27.60
C TYR A 199 -36.45 -16.91 26.88
N ARG A 200 -35.26 -16.38 27.16
CA ARG A 200 -34.71 -15.18 26.52
C ARG A 200 -33.39 -15.50 25.87
N LEU A 201 -33.28 -15.23 24.58
CA LEU A 201 -32.04 -15.27 23.83
C LEU A 201 -31.40 -13.88 23.84
N ILE A 202 -30.17 -13.79 24.30
CA ILE A 202 -29.36 -12.56 24.29
C ILE A 202 -28.55 -12.57 22.99
N HIS A 203 -28.76 -11.57 22.14
CA HIS A 203 -27.96 -11.37 20.94
C HIS A 203 -26.51 -11.05 21.29
N ARG A 204 -25.58 -11.60 20.50
CA ARG A 204 -24.15 -11.29 20.65
C ARG A 204 -23.83 -9.86 20.26
N GLU A 205 -24.45 -9.39 19.18
CA GLU A 205 -24.45 -7.99 18.78
C GLU A 205 -24.91 -7.09 19.94
N GLY A 206 -24.05 -6.14 20.33
CA GLY A 206 -24.31 -5.21 21.44
C GLY A 206 -24.04 -5.77 22.85
N THR A 207 -23.66 -7.05 23.01
CA THR A 207 -23.31 -7.61 24.32
C THR A 207 -21.82 -7.49 24.60
N LYS A 208 -21.45 -6.82 25.71
CA LYS A 208 -20.05 -6.60 26.13
C LYS A 208 -19.87 -6.81 27.63
N GLY A 209 -18.85 -7.58 28.00
CA GLY A 209 -18.45 -7.80 29.40
C GLY A 209 -19.51 -8.49 30.27
N TYR A 210 -20.42 -9.26 29.67
CA TYR A 210 -21.51 -9.92 30.37
C TYR A 210 -21.00 -11.02 31.30
N SER A 211 -21.33 -10.92 32.58
CA SER A 211 -20.89 -11.85 33.61
C SER A 211 -22.00 -12.03 34.65
N PRO A 212 -22.66 -13.21 34.69
CA PRO A 212 -23.62 -13.55 35.73
C PRO A 212 -23.01 -13.41 37.13
N GLN A 213 -23.77 -12.86 38.06
CA GLN A 213 -23.36 -12.64 39.45
C GLN A 213 -24.12 -13.58 40.38
N ASN A 214 -23.54 -13.87 41.55
CA ASN A 214 -24.11 -14.80 42.54
C ASN A 214 -24.46 -16.16 41.91
N THR A 215 -23.50 -16.73 41.17
CA THR A 215 -23.63 -18.04 40.56
C THR A 215 -23.53 -19.12 41.63
N GLY A 216 -24.35 -20.17 41.50
CA GLY A 216 -24.43 -21.22 42.52
C GLY A 216 -25.67 -22.09 42.34
N PRO A 217 -25.67 -23.30 42.95
CA PRO A 217 -26.76 -24.27 42.79
C PRO A 217 -28.10 -23.80 43.37
N ASP A 218 -28.12 -22.75 44.18
CA ASP A 218 -29.33 -22.11 44.73
C ASP A 218 -29.93 -21.02 43.81
N GLY A 219 -29.41 -20.88 42.59
CA GLY A 219 -29.87 -19.91 41.60
C GLY A 219 -31.25 -20.25 41.01
N TRP A 220 -32.17 -19.28 41.01
CA TRP A 220 -33.51 -19.41 40.44
C TRP A 220 -33.56 -19.16 38.92
N MET A 221 -32.47 -18.65 38.34
CA MET A 221 -32.29 -18.53 36.88
C MET A 221 -31.19 -19.47 36.41
N THR A 222 -31.35 -20.01 35.21
CA THR A 222 -30.32 -20.71 34.45
C THR A 222 -29.92 -19.87 33.25
N ILE A 223 -28.63 -19.83 32.93
CA ILE A 223 -28.08 -19.22 31.73
C ILE A 223 -27.07 -20.16 31.08
N LEU A 224 -27.22 -20.39 29.78
CA LEU A 224 -26.22 -21.06 28.94
C LEU A 224 -25.57 -19.99 28.05
N MET A 225 -24.27 -19.77 28.22
CA MET A 225 -23.47 -18.82 27.45
C MET A 225 -22.67 -19.54 26.37
N ALA A 226 -22.67 -19.02 25.15
CA ALA A 226 -21.84 -19.48 24.05
C ALA A 226 -20.59 -18.59 23.96
N GLU A 227 -19.44 -19.12 24.35
CA GLU A 227 -18.16 -18.42 24.36
C GLU A 227 -17.25 -19.00 23.28
N TYR A 228 -16.69 -18.15 22.43
CA TYR A 228 -15.69 -18.60 21.47
C TYR A 228 -14.36 -18.80 22.19
N GLN A 229 -13.75 -19.97 22.00
CA GLN A 229 -12.46 -20.33 22.57
C GLN A 229 -11.36 -19.52 21.88
N ARG A 230 -10.95 -18.44 22.55
CA ARG A 230 -9.74 -17.67 22.27
C ARG A 230 -8.48 -18.48 22.58
N LEU A 231 -7.31 -17.96 22.19
CA LEU A 231 -6.04 -18.59 22.54
C LEU A 231 -5.88 -18.64 24.07
N PRO A 232 -5.26 -19.70 24.63
CA PRO A 232 -4.99 -19.77 26.05
C PRO A 232 -4.22 -18.54 26.55
N SER A 233 -4.58 -18.05 27.72
CA SER A 233 -3.84 -16.94 28.34
C SER A 233 -2.40 -17.37 28.62
N LEU A 234 -1.44 -16.50 28.29
CA LEU A 234 -0.05 -16.65 28.69
C LEU A 234 0.30 -15.55 29.71
N PRO A 235 0.50 -15.87 30.99
CA PRO A 235 0.84 -14.86 31.99
C PRO A 235 2.23 -14.26 31.75
N SER A 236 3.15 -15.04 31.18
CA SER A 236 4.46 -14.61 30.74
C SER A 236 4.98 -15.52 29.62
N LEU A 237 5.95 -15.03 28.86
CA LEU A 237 6.70 -15.86 27.91
C LEU A 237 7.92 -16.50 28.60
N PRO A 238 8.26 -17.75 28.24
CA PRO A 238 9.57 -18.33 28.57
C PRO A 238 10.71 -17.47 28.00
N ASP A 239 11.85 -17.40 28.68
CA ASP A 239 12.96 -16.52 28.29
C ASP A 239 13.51 -16.87 26.90
N GLU A 240 13.53 -18.15 26.54
CA GLU A 240 13.91 -18.63 25.21
C GLU A 240 12.97 -18.15 24.09
N VAL A 241 11.74 -17.74 24.44
CA VAL A 241 10.74 -17.21 23.51
C VAL A 241 10.67 -15.68 23.52
N LYS A 242 11.31 -15.00 24.47
CA LYS A 242 11.37 -13.53 24.42
C LYS A 242 12.24 -13.11 23.23
N ASP A 243 11.91 -11.95 22.66
CA ASP A 243 12.73 -11.30 21.64
C ASP A 243 13.96 -10.59 22.22
N GLY A 244 13.98 -10.34 23.53
CA GLY A 244 15.06 -9.65 24.22
C GLY A 244 15.00 -8.12 24.12
N PHE A 245 13.99 -7.57 23.43
CA PHE A 245 13.85 -6.13 23.23
C PHE A 245 12.64 -5.56 23.96
N THR A 246 11.53 -6.30 24.00
CA THR A 246 10.25 -5.82 24.54
C THR A 246 10.35 -5.29 25.98
N GLU A 247 11.21 -5.88 26.81
CA GLU A 247 11.40 -5.45 28.21
C GLU A 247 12.15 -4.12 28.35
N GLU A 248 12.98 -3.75 27.37
CA GLU A 248 13.85 -2.57 27.41
C GLU A 248 13.31 -1.41 26.57
N MET A 249 12.24 -1.64 25.81
CA MET A 249 11.63 -0.63 24.94
C MET A 249 11.14 0.58 25.74
N ALA A 250 11.53 1.76 25.27
CA ALA A 250 11.05 3.04 25.74
C ALA A 250 10.24 3.76 24.67
N PHE A 251 9.34 4.62 25.13
CA PHE A 251 8.65 5.61 24.31
C PHE A 251 8.51 6.91 25.10
N GLN A 252 8.76 8.02 24.43
CA GLN A 252 8.91 9.36 24.97
C GLN A 252 9.92 9.43 26.13
N GLY A 253 10.98 8.62 26.07
CA GLY A 253 12.01 8.54 27.11
C GLY A 253 11.60 7.82 28.40
N TYR A 254 10.42 7.18 28.43
CA TYR A 254 9.96 6.37 29.55
C TYR A 254 9.91 4.90 29.17
N LEU A 255 10.29 4.03 30.12
CA LEU A 255 10.16 2.58 29.94
C LEU A 255 8.69 2.24 29.68
N LEU A 256 8.43 1.60 28.55
CA LEU A 256 7.07 1.34 28.10
C LEU A 256 6.41 0.26 28.95
N HIS A 257 7.14 -0.82 29.21
CA HIS A 257 6.62 -2.00 29.89
C HIS A 257 7.15 -2.15 31.31
N HIS A 258 6.21 -2.29 32.24
CA HIS A 258 6.46 -2.51 33.65
C HIS A 258 5.22 -3.15 34.30
N ALA A 259 5.27 -3.51 35.58
CA ALA A 259 4.19 -4.23 36.26
C ALA A 259 2.79 -3.60 36.13
N LYS A 260 2.67 -2.27 35.95
CA LYS A 260 1.40 -1.55 35.77
C LYS A 260 0.98 -1.32 34.31
N ASN A 261 1.85 -1.62 33.34
CA ASN A 261 1.63 -1.48 31.90
C ASN A 261 2.30 -2.67 31.19
N PRO A 262 1.83 -3.91 31.43
CA PRO A 262 2.38 -5.07 30.77
C PRO A 262 2.12 -4.99 29.26
N PRO A 263 2.95 -5.64 28.42
CA PRO A 263 2.64 -5.74 27.00
C PRO A 263 1.39 -6.60 26.77
N LEU A 264 0.74 -6.40 25.63
CA LEU A 264 -0.49 -7.10 25.26
C LEU A 264 -0.23 -8.30 24.34
N PHE A 265 -1.03 -9.33 24.49
CA PHE A 265 -0.97 -10.58 23.74
C PHE A 265 -2.23 -10.72 22.88
N PRO A 266 -2.12 -10.51 21.56
CA PRO A 266 -3.26 -10.64 20.66
C PRO A 266 -3.91 -12.03 20.74
N GLY A 267 -5.24 -12.06 20.80
CA GLY A 267 -6.04 -13.29 20.82
C GLY A 267 -6.08 -14.05 22.13
N ARG A 268 -5.41 -13.55 23.19
CA ARG A 268 -5.28 -14.24 24.49
C ARG A 268 -6.17 -13.66 25.58
N GLY A 269 -7.16 -12.86 25.22
CA GLY A 269 -8.17 -12.36 26.15
C GLY A 269 -7.89 -11.01 26.77
N GLN A 270 -7.06 -10.21 26.11
CA GLN A 270 -6.63 -8.90 26.58
C GLN A 270 -7.25 -7.74 25.78
N GLY A 271 -8.31 -8.02 25.02
CA GLY A 271 -9.06 -7.01 24.27
C GLY A 271 -8.50 -6.69 22.88
N ILE A 272 -7.42 -7.37 22.46
CA ILE A 272 -6.75 -7.15 21.18
C ILE A 272 -6.77 -8.46 20.40
N GLY A 273 -7.30 -8.46 19.17
CA GLY A 273 -7.33 -9.66 18.33
C GLY A 273 -8.10 -10.85 18.92
N ASP A 274 -9.00 -10.63 19.89
CA ASP A 274 -9.82 -11.66 20.54
C ASP A 274 -11.00 -12.09 19.64
N THR A 275 -10.68 -12.39 18.39
CA THR A 275 -11.65 -12.61 17.31
C THR A 275 -11.43 -13.98 16.65
N PRO A 276 -12.48 -14.58 16.07
CA PRO A 276 -12.36 -15.90 15.45
C PRO A 276 -11.55 -15.92 14.15
N ASN A 277 -11.46 -14.79 13.48
CA ASN A 277 -10.71 -14.57 12.24
C ASN A 277 -9.23 -14.20 12.47
N LEU A 278 -8.74 -14.22 13.72
CA LEU A 278 -7.36 -13.90 14.04
C LEU A 278 -6.37 -14.70 13.20
N LYS A 279 -5.46 -14.00 12.53
CA LYS A 279 -4.44 -14.56 11.65
C LYS A 279 -3.19 -13.68 11.67
N ILE A 280 -2.05 -14.27 11.34
CA ILE A 280 -0.81 -13.50 11.25
C ILE A 280 -0.87 -12.64 9.99
N ILE A 281 -1.08 -13.30 8.84
CA ILE A 281 -1.31 -12.66 7.55
C ILE A 281 -2.39 -13.45 6.82
N GLY A 282 -3.33 -12.79 6.18
CA GLY A 282 -4.29 -13.41 5.27
C GLY A 282 -4.11 -12.84 3.88
N ASP A 283 -5.01 -11.91 3.55
CA ASP A 283 -5.00 -11.20 2.29
C ASP A 283 -4.34 -9.85 2.57
N ILE A 284 -3.10 -9.69 2.14
CA ILE A 284 -2.36 -8.43 2.35
C ILE A 284 -3.14 -7.32 1.67
N ASP A 285 -3.74 -6.45 2.47
CA ASP A 285 -4.43 -5.27 1.98
C ASP A 285 -3.82 -4.02 2.62
N PRO A 286 -3.52 -2.97 1.85
CA PRO A 286 -3.05 -1.70 2.39
C PRO A 286 -4.00 -1.04 3.40
N SER A 287 -5.28 -1.41 3.44
CA SER A 287 -6.26 -1.02 4.47
C SER A 287 -6.13 -1.77 5.80
N ASP A 288 -5.25 -2.78 5.88
CA ASP A 288 -4.86 -3.42 7.14
C ASP A 288 -4.09 -2.48 8.08
N VAL A 289 -3.58 -1.38 7.52
CA VAL A 289 -2.77 -0.39 8.25
C VAL A 289 -3.68 0.52 9.08
N SER A 290 -3.61 0.37 10.40
CA SER A 290 -4.35 1.21 11.36
C SER A 290 -3.38 1.94 12.29
N GLN A 291 -3.08 3.20 11.96
CA GLN A 291 -2.12 4.03 12.68
C GLN A 291 -2.38 4.11 14.20
N GLY A 292 -1.29 3.98 14.98
CA GLY A 292 -1.26 4.18 16.43
C GLY A 292 -0.74 5.57 16.84
N ASP A 293 -0.22 5.68 18.07
CA ASP A 293 0.16 6.95 18.70
C ASP A 293 1.69 7.22 18.67
N VAL A 294 2.45 6.51 17.84
CA VAL A 294 3.93 6.55 17.83
C VAL A 294 4.49 7.76 17.09
N GLY A 295 3.77 8.31 16.09
CA GLY A 295 4.30 9.36 15.19
C GLY A 295 5.07 8.82 13.98
N ASP A 296 4.91 7.54 13.66
CA ASP A 296 5.59 6.83 12.58
C ASP A 296 4.75 6.75 11.29
N CYS A 297 3.86 7.72 11.05
CA CYS A 297 2.99 7.75 9.86
C CYS A 297 3.76 7.59 8.54
N TRP A 298 5.01 8.06 8.48
CA TRP A 298 5.93 7.87 7.35
C TRP A 298 6.25 6.39 7.08
N LEU A 299 6.37 5.56 8.12
CA LEU A 299 6.62 4.13 8.03
C LEU A 299 5.34 3.40 7.64
N LEU A 300 4.23 3.69 8.32
CA LEU A 300 2.95 3.04 8.04
C LEU A 300 2.44 3.35 6.62
N SER A 301 2.63 4.58 6.13
CA SER A 301 2.33 4.94 4.73
C SER A 301 3.25 4.20 3.75
N ALA A 302 4.54 4.02 4.10
CA ALA A 302 5.47 3.24 3.30
C ALA A 302 5.14 1.74 3.29
N ILE A 303 4.60 1.20 4.38
CA ILE A 303 4.12 -0.18 4.48
C ILE A 303 2.84 -0.36 3.66
N SER A 304 1.86 0.54 3.81
CA SER A 304 0.62 0.56 3.05
C SER A 304 0.88 0.61 1.54
N SER A 305 1.73 1.56 1.09
CA SER A 305 2.13 1.64 -0.32
C SER A 305 2.86 0.40 -0.83
N LEU A 306 3.65 -0.27 0.01
CA LEU A 306 4.34 -1.50 -0.38
C LEU A 306 3.39 -2.70 -0.46
N ALA A 307 2.31 -2.70 0.33
CA ALA A 307 1.28 -3.73 0.31
C ALA A 307 0.45 -3.73 -0.99
N GLU A 308 0.51 -2.68 -1.80
CA GLU A 308 -0.06 -2.63 -3.16
C GLU A 308 0.65 -3.54 -4.17
N PHE A 309 1.83 -4.06 -3.79
CA PHE A 309 2.67 -4.86 -4.68
C PHE A 309 2.75 -6.31 -4.20
N ASP A 310 2.27 -7.21 -5.04
CA ASP A 310 2.24 -8.64 -4.76
C ASP A 310 3.61 -9.18 -4.36
N GLY A 311 3.61 -10.01 -3.32
CA GLY A 311 4.80 -10.66 -2.81
C GLY A 311 5.72 -9.76 -1.99
N ALA A 312 5.55 -8.42 -1.98
CA ALA A 312 6.45 -7.53 -1.27
C ALA A 312 6.41 -7.73 0.25
N ILE A 313 5.21 -7.73 0.86
CA ILE A 313 5.05 -8.03 2.29
C ILE A 313 5.37 -9.50 2.58
N ALA A 314 4.90 -10.43 1.74
CA ALA A 314 5.18 -11.86 1.90
C ALA A 314 6.69 -12.17 1.90
N ARG A 315 7.48 -11.44 1.11
CA ARG A 315 8.95 -11.54 1.10
C ARG A 315 9.55 -11.15 2.45
N LEU A 316 9.05 -10.12 3.11
CA LEU A 316 9.53 -9.71 4.44
C LEU A 316 9.29 -10.83 5.47
N PHE A 317 8.13 -11.48 5.40
CA PHE A 317 7.72 -12.52 6.33
C PHE A 317 8.15 -13.94 5.96
N ARG A 318 8.78 -14.18 4.80
CA ARG A 318 9.05 -15.53 4.24
C ARG A 318 9.72 -16.56 5.16
N LYS A 319 10.40 -16.14 6.23
CA LYS A 319 11.05 -17.02 7.23
C LYS A 319 10.14 -17.33 8.43
N THR A 320 8.99 -16.70 8.52
CA THR A 320 7.94 -16.99 9.50
C THR A 320 7.13 -18.21 9.05
N PRO A 321 7.11 -19.30 9.83
CA PRO A 321 6.32 -20.48 9.49
C PRO A 321 4.83 -20.25 9.73
N ASN A 322 3.97 -20.95 8.97
CA ASN A 322 2.52 -20.99 9.16
C ASN A 322 1.83 -19.61 9.12
N LEU A 323 2.33 -18.70 8.29
CA LEU A 323 1.83 -17.32 8.15
C LEU A 323 0.31 -17.21 7.94
N LYS A 324 -0.27 -18.08 7.10
CA LYS A 324 -1.71 -18.05 6.78
C LYS A 324 -2.61 -18.70 7.84
N SER A 325 -2.03 -19.18 8.93
CA SER A 325 -2.76 -19.84 10.02
C SER A 325 -2.99 -18.88 11.18
N MET A 326 -4.00 -19.17 12.00
CA MET A 326 -4.12 -18.56 13.33
C MET A 326 -2.83 -18.79 14.13
N PRO A 327 -2.41 -17.83 14.98
CA PRO A 327 -1.32 -18.06 15.92
C PRO A 327 -1.53 -19.34 16.75
N ARG A 328 -0.44 -20.01 17.14
CA ARG A 328 -0.54 -21.27 17.90
C ARG A 328 -0.99 -20.99 19.32
N GLU A 329 -1.56 -22.02 19.96
CA GLU A 329 -1.99 -21.95 21.36
C GLU A 329 -0.82 -21.69 22.32
N GLY A 330 0.36 -22.25 22.03
CA GLY A 330 1.59 -21.96 22.78
C GLY A 330 2.27 -20.66 22.32
N PRO A 331 3.42 -20.33 22.91
CA PRO A 331 4.18 -19.15 22.54
C PRO A 331 4.52 -19.03 21.04
N ASN A 332 4.39 -17.82 20.50
CA ASN A 332 4.68 -17.53 19.08
C ASN A 332 5.88 -16.58 18.89
N LYS A 333 6.59 -16.78 17.78
CA LYS A 333 7.66 -15.91 17.27
C LYS A 333 7.46 -15.70 15.77
N TYR A 334 7.83 -14.52 15.31
CA TYR A 334 7.77 -14.15 13.90
C TYR A 334 9.13 -13.64 13.47
N THR A 335 9.57 -14.02 12.28
CA THR A 335 10.85 -13.61 11.70
C THR A 335 10.59 -12.75 10.47
N ILE A 336 11.00 -11.49 10.57
CA ILE A 336 10.85 -10.48 9.53
C ILE A 336 12.24 -10.14 9.00
N SER A 337 12.46 -10.30 7.70
CA SER A 337 13.72 -9.93 7.05
C SER A 337 13.67 -8.47 6.61
N LEU A 338 14.61 -7.66 7.10
CA LEU A 338 14.78 -6.22 6.80
C LEU A 338 16.17 -5.95 6.25
N TRP A 339 16.43 -4.74 5.77
CA TRP A 339 17.77 -4.28 5.40
C TRP A 339 18.37 -3.39 6.48
N ASP A 340 19.57 -3.75 6.92
CA ASP A 340 20.40 -2.89 7.75
C ASP A 340 21.05 -1.81 6.87
N LEU A 341 20.74 -0.54 7.12
CA LEU A 341 21.16 0.58 6.28
C LEU A 341 22.61 1.00 6.52
N ALA A 342 23.20 0.60 7.66
CA ALA A 342 24.60 0.85 7.95
C ALA A 342 25.51 -0.08 7.12
N THR A 343 25.15 -1.35 7.02
CA THR A 343 25.91 -2.39 6.30
C THR A 343 25.39 -2.66 4.90
N TRP A 344 24.14 -2.26 4.59
CA TRP A 344 23.41 -2.64 3.38
C TRP A 344 23.36 -4.15 3.18
N THR A 345 23.07 -4.88 4.25
CA THR A 345 22.85 -6.32 4.21
C THR A 345 21.49 -6.66 4.79
N GLU A 346 20.92 -7.77 4.31
CA GLU A 346 19.67 -8.27 4.84
C GLU A 346 19.90 -8.91 6.21
N VAL A 347 19.02 -8.60 7.16
CA VAL A 347 19.04 -9.11 8.53
C VAL A 347 17.67 -9.65 8.91
N ASP A 348 17.64 -10.65 9.78
CA ASP A 348 16.41 -11.20 10.32
C ASP A 348 16.14 -10.62 11.71
N VAL A 349 14.99 -9.96 11.86
CA VAL A 349 14.49 -9.50 13.15
C VAL A 349 13.46 -10.51 13.64
N VAL A 350 13.72 -11.09 14.80
CA VAL A 350 12.81 -12.04 15.45
C VAL A 350 12.02 -11.28 16.51
N VAL A 351 10.70 -11.23 16.35
CA VAL A 351 9.79 -10.61 17.31
C VAL A 351 8.97 -11.68 18.02
N ASP A 352 8.76 -11.50 19.32
CA ASP A 352 7.80 -12.31 20.05
C ASP A 352 6.37 -11.74 19.90
N GLU A 353 5.37 -12.50 20.33
CA GLU A 353 3.96 -12.17 20.10
C GLU A 353 3.41 -10.98 20.90
N ARG A 354 4.21 -10.40 21.80
CA ARG A 354 3.80 -9.30 22.68
C ARG A 354 3.84 -7.98 21.94
N LEU A 355 2.83 -7.15 22.10
CA LEU A 355 2.74 -5.83 21.48
C LEU A 355 2.75 -4.70 22.50
N ALA A 356 3.23 -3.55 22.04
CA ALA A 356 3.34 -2.31 22.80
C ALA A 356 1.97 -1.80 23.26
N ALA A 357 1.82 -1.52 24.56
CA ALA A 357 0.57 -1.12 25.20
C ALA A 357 0.61 0.37 25.53
N LYS A 358 -0.50 1.09 25.31
CA LYS A 358 -0.59 2.50 25.70
C LYS A 358 -0.55 2.62 27.23
N ALA A 359 0.14 3.63 27.73
CA ALA A 359 0.20 3.93 29.17
C ALA A 359 -1.19 4.28 29.77
N THR A 360 -2.14 4.70 28.93
CA THR A 360 -3.56 4.93 29.26
C THR A 360 -4.32 3.64 29.55
N GLY A 361 -3.81 2.48 29.09
CA GLY A 361 -4.41 1.16 29.31
C GLY A 361 -5.59 0.83 28.40
N ASP A 362 -5.87 1.64 27.38
CA ASP A 362 -7.00 1.51 26.47
C ASP A 362 -6.66 0.88 25.11
N GLY A 363 -5.44 0.37 24.92
CA GLY A 363 -5.10 -0.38 23.70
C GLY A 363 -3.60 -0.46 23.40
N LEU A 364 -3.29 -0.64 22.13
CA LEU A 364 -1.93 -0.73 21.60
C LEU A 364 -1.35 0.66 21.31
N LEU A 365 -0.05 0.83 21.61
CA LEU A 365 0.68 2.05 21.29
C LEU A 365 0.91 2.18 19.78
N GLY A 366 1.38 1.11 19.14
CA GLY A 366 1.60 1.04 17.70
C GLY A 366 0.33 0.68 16.92
N CYS A 367 0.52 0.14 15.72
CA CYS A 367 -0.55 -0.28 14.83
C CYS A 367 -1.49 -1.29 15.51
N SER A 368 -2.79 -1.11 15.29
CA SER A 368 -3.80 -2.09 15.73
C SER A 368 -4.00 -3.20 14.69
N PRO A 369 -4.47 -4.40 15.10
CA PRO A 369 -4.86 -5.43 14.15
C PRO A 369 -5.91 -4.91 13.17
N SER A 370 -5.90 -5.44 11.94
CA SER A 370 -6.90 -5.10 10.94
C SER A 370 -8.31 -5.49 11.41
N HIS A 371 -9.34 -4.96 10.74
CA HIS A 371 -10.73 -5.28 11.08
C HIS A 371 -11.05 -6.78 10.95
N ASP A 372 -10.42 -7.45 9.99
CA ASP A 372 -10.57 -8.87 9.75
C ASP A 372 -9.53 -9.73 10.51
N GLY A 373 -8.81 -9.14 11.48
CA GLY A 373 -8.02 -9.85 12.47
C GLY A 373 -6.58 -10.16 12.07
N GLU A 374 -6.02 -9.45 11.10
CA GLU A 374 -4.63 -9.62 10.67
C GLU A 374 -3.65 -8.88 11.59
N LEU A 375 -2.50 -9.50 11.86
CA LEU A 375 -1.47 -8.99 12.78
C LEU A 375 -0.18 -8.57 12.08
N TRP A 376 -0.08 -8.73 10.76
CA TRP A 376 1.17 -8.58 10.04
C TRP A 376 1.73 -7.16 10.15
N VAL A 377 0.87 -6.12 10.13
CA VAL A 377 1.31 -4.73 10.27
C VAL A 377 1.89 -4.50 11.67
N CYS A 378 1.22 -4.99 12.72
CA CYS A 378 1.69 -4.87 14.11
C CYS A 378 3.09 -5.48 14.29
N TYR A 379 3.32 -6.66 13.72
CA TYR A 379 4.61 -7.34 13.85
C TYR A 379 5.69 -6.76 12.93
N LEU A 380 5.32 -6.24 11.76
CA LEU A 380 6.27 -5.54 10.88
C LEU A 380 6.72 -4.22 11.50
N GLU A 381 5.79 -3.43 12.04
CA GLU A 381 6.09 -2.19 12.75
C GLU A 381 6.98 -2.46 13.98
N LYS A 382 6.62 -3.45 14.82
CA LYS A 382 7.46 -3.87 15.96
C LYS A 382 8.87 -4.30 15.50
N ALA A 383 8.99 -5.03 14.40
CA ALA A 383 10.29 -5.44 13.87
C ALA A 383 11.14 -4.24 13.42
N VAL A 384 10.53 -3.25 12.77
CA VAL A 384 11.21 -2.00 12.39
C VAL A 384 11.60 -1.19 13.62
N ALA A 385 10.73 -1.08 14.63
CA ALA A 385 11.06 -0.42 15.90
C ALA A 385 12.29 -1.06 16.56
N ILE A 386 12.33 -2.40 16.64
CA ILE A 386 13.49 -3.14 17.16
C ILE A 386 14.75 -2.85 16.34
N HIS A 387 14.65 -2.91 15.01
CA HIS A 387 15.76 -2.68 14.08
C HIS A 387 16.33 -1.26 14.17
N CYS A 388 15.48 -0.28 14.47
CA CYS A 388 15.85 1.12 14.70
C CYS A 388 16.39 1.38 16.12
N GLY A 389 16.15 0.47 17.06
CA GLY A 389 16.61 0.55 18.45
C GLY A 389 15.55 1.02 19.46
N GLY A 390 14.27 1.06 19.09
CA GLY A 390 13.15 1.38 19.99
C GLY A 390 12.01 2.13 19.29
N TRP A 391 10.90 2.32 20.00
CA TRP A 391 9.74 3.07 19.50
C TRP A 391 10.04 4.56 19.32
N ASP A 392 10.83 5.15 20.21
CA ASP A 392 11.32 6.53 20.10
C ASP A 392 12.13 6.79 18.81
N GLU A 393 12.74 5.74 18.26
CA GLU A 393 13.61 5.85 17.09
C GLU A 393 12.84 5.90 15.78
N ILE A 394 11.54 5.57 15.80
CA ILE A 394 10.67 5.61 14.61
C ILE A 394 9.66 6.77 14.61
N ASP A 395 9.64 7.59 15.68
CA ASP A 395 8.86 8.83 15.72
C ASP A 395 9.44 9.87 14.75
N GLY A 396 8.75 10.07 13.62
CA GLY A 396 9.18 10.95 12.54
C GLY A 396 10.20 10.33 11.57
N GLY A 397 10.04 10.63 10.29
CA GLY A 397 10.86 10.07 9.22
C GLY A 397 10.34 10.41 7.84
N GLN A 398 10.72 9.64 6.82
CA GLN A 398 10.28 9.83 5.42
C GLN A 398 10.07 8.46 4.76
N CYS A 399 9.05 8.30 3.92
CA CYS A 399 8.72 7.04 3.24
C CYS A 399 9.93 6.42 2.53
N THR A 400 10.78 7.23 1.89
CA THR A 400 12.03 6.78 1.25
C THR A 400 13.00 6.09 2.21
N HIS A 401 13.06 6.50 3.47
CA HIS A 401 13.88 5.83 4.47
C HIS A 401 13.29 4.44 4.78
N ALA A 402 11.97 4.34 4.93
CA ALA A 402 11.28 3.09 5.23
C ALA A 402 11.44 2.11 4.07
N TRP A 403 11.22 2.55 2.84
CA TRP A 403 11.44 1.70 1.67
C TRP A 403 12.89 1.24 1.54
N SER A 404 13.90 2.01 1.94
CA SER A 404 15.26 1.47 2.01
C SER A 404 15.38 0.27 2.96
N ILE A 405 14.75 0.36 4.15
CA ILE A 405 14.74 -0.74 5.13
C ILE A 405 13.95 -1.95 4.59
N LEU A 406 12.79 -1.70 3.99
CA LEU A 406 11.87 -2.77 3.55
C LEU A 406 12.33 -3.42 2.23
N THR A 407 12.96 -2.67 1.33
CA THR A 407 13.26 -3.14 -0.04
C THR A 407 14.74 -3.34 -0.33
N GLY A 408 15.63 -2.76 0.48
CA GLY A 408 17.07 -2.72 0.20
C GLY A 408 17.47 -1.81 -0.96
N CYS A 409 16.52 -1.06 -1.54
CA CYS A 409 16.80 -0.16 -2.64
C CYS A 409 17.48 1.12 -2.13
N LYS A 410 18.69 1.38 -2.65
CA LYS A 410 19.45 2.63 -2.43
C LYS A 410 18.87 3.80 -3.22
N GLU A 411 18.35 3.53 -4.41
CA GLU A 411 17.82 4.54 -5.33
C GLU A 411 16.45 5.04 -4.87
N GLN A 412 16.50 5.86 -3.82
CA GLN A 412 15.35 6.55 -3.26
C GLN A 412 15.41 8.03 -3.60
N TYR A 413 14.31 8.57 -4.10
CA TYR A 413 14.21 9.94 -4.55
C TYR A 413 13.09 10.69 -3.83
N THR A 414 13.37 11.94 -3.51
CA THR A 414 12.38 12.90 -3.02
C THR A 414 12.33 14.04 -4.03
N ILE A 415 11.19 14.19 -4.69
CA ILE A 415 10.97 15.22 -5.70
C ILE A 415 10.15 16.31 -5.05
N ARG A 416 10.61 17.56 -5.10
CA ARG A 416 9.97 18.67 -4.39
C ARG A 416 9.71 19.84 -5.33
N LYS A 417 8.52 20.43 -5.21
CA LYS A 417 8.18 21.70 -5.87
C LYS A 417 9.00 22.83 -5.24
N GLY A 418 9.78 23.52 -6.08
CA GLY A 418 10.56 24.70 -5.70
C GLY A 418 9.73 25.97 -5.75
N LYS A 419 10.34 27.09 -5.33
CA LYS A 419 9.69 28.43 -5.36
C LYS A 419 9.31 28.91 -6.76
N THR A 420 9.94 28.35 -7.80
CA THR A 420 9.66 28.64 -9.20
C THR A 420 8.44 27.89 -9.74
N GLY A 421 7.82 27.02 -8.93
CA GLY A 421 6.77 26.11 -9.37
C GLY A 421 7.29 24.83 -10.03
N LYS A 422 8.58 24.77 -10.37
CA LYS A 422 9.22 23.58 -10.96
C LYS A 422 9.73 22.60 -9.91
N PHE A 423 9.87 21.34 -10.29
CA PHE A 423 10.27 20.25 -9.42
C PHE A 423 11.75 19.93 -9.55
N GLY A 424 12.41 19.74 -8.40
CA GLY A 424 13.79 19.26 -8.33
C GLY A 424 13.85 17.86 -7.73
N CYS A 425 14.82 17.06 -8.19
CA CYS A 425 15.07 15.71 -7.70
C CYS A 425 16.16 15.70 -6.62
N LEU A 426 15.86 15.10 -5.48
CA LEU A 426 16.75 14.97 -4.34
C LEU A 426 16.95 13.50 -3.98
N SER A 427 18.10 13.14 -3.42
CA SER A 427 18.37 11.78 -2.92
C SER A 427 19.40 11.78 -1.81
N LYS A 428 19.71 10.61 -1.25
CA LYS A 428 20.81 10.42 -0.30
C LYS A 428 22.17 10.15 -0.99
N PHE A 429 22.27 10.28 -2.31
CA PHE A 429 23.54 10.20 -3.03
C PHE A 429 24.29 11.53 -2.94
N ASN A 430 25.49 11.52 -2.38
CA ASN A 430 26.35 12.69 -2.29
C ASN A 430 27.10 12.89 -3.62
N PRO A 431 26.79 13.94 -4.42
CA PRO A 431 27.39 14.14 -5.72
C PRO A 431 28.86 14.59 -5.63
N ASN A 432 29.26 15.22 -4.53
CA ASN A 432 30.63 15.71 -4.34
C ASN A 432 31.59 14.54 -4.11
N GLU A 433 31.16 13.58 -3.29
CA GLU A 433 31.95 12.38 -2.96
C GLU A 433 31.64 11.19 -3.87
N ARG A 434 30.62 11.32 -4.73
CA ARG A 434 30.16 10.30 -5.69
C ARG A 434 29.83 8.96 -5.02
N ARG A 435 29.22 9.02 -3.84
CA ARG A 435 28.82 7.84 -3.05
C ARG A 435 27.48 8.07 -2.37
N TRP A 436 26.81 6.99 -2.02
CA TRP A 436 25.68 7.05 -1.12
C TRP A 436 26.14 7.45 0.28
N GLU A 437 25.33 8.26 0.96
CA GLU A 437 25.59 8.63 2.35
C GLU A 437 25.51 7.40 3.25
N ALA A 438 26.31 7.42 4.32
CA ALA A 438 26.23 6.42 5.36
C ALA A 438 24.94 6.67 6.15
N LEU A 439 24.08 5.66 6.22
CA LEU A 439 22.80 5.73 6.90
C LEU A 439 22.82 4.89 8.16
N GLU A 440 21.94 5.23 9.07
CA GLU A 440 21.59 4.41 10.22
C GLU A 440 20.16 3.90 10.05
N ASN A 441 19.81 2.82 10.74
CA ASN A 441 18.46 2.24 10.67
C ASN A 441 17.42 3.21 11.23
N SER A 442 17.76 3.92 12.31
CA SER A 442 16.91 4.95 12.88
C SER A 442 16.88 6.19 11.96
N PRO A 443 15.71 6.70 11.56
CA PRO A 443 15.58 8.01 10.89
C PRO A 443 16.00 9.20 11.75
N GLN A 444 16.19 9.02 13.06
CA GLN A 444 16.63 10.06 13.99
C GLN A 444 18.15 10.18 14.08
N LYS A 445 18.89 9.17 13.63
CA LYS A 445 20.35 9.10 13.72
C LYS A 445 21.00 9.23 12.33
N GLY A 446 22.31 9.47 12.32
CA GLY A 446 23.10 9.59 11.10
C GLY A 446 22.70 10.75 10.18
N PHE A 447 22.93 10.56 8.88
CA PHE A 447 22.66 11.57 7.85
C PHE A 447 21.15 11.71 7.57
N ARG A 448 20.62 12.91 7.81
CA ARG A 448 19.20 13.25 7.58
C ARG A 448 18.98 14.21 6.41
N GLY A 449 20.05 14.63 5.75
CA GLY A 449 19.99 15.57 4.63
C GLY A 449 19.51 14.91 3.33
N LEU A 450 19.38 15.74 2.30
CA LEU A 450 19.20 15.29 0.93
C LEU A 450 20.07 16.15 0.02
N TRP A 451 20.62 15.53 -1.02
CA TRP A 451 21.42 16.18 -2.04
C TRP A 451 20.63 16.33 -3.33
N PRO A 452 20.77 17.45 -4.07
CA PRO A 452 20.38 17.51 -5.47
C PRO A 452 20.97 16.31 -6.23
N SER A 453 20.11 15.57 -6.91
CA SER A 453 20.49 14.30 -7.51
C SER A 453 20.06 14.20 -8.96
N ALA A 454 20.79 13.39 -9.72
CA ALA A 454 20.35 12.98 -11.03
C ALA A 454 18.98 12.30 -10.92
N TRP A 455 18.14 12.51 -11.92
CA TRP A 455 16.81 11.90 -11.99
C TRP A 455 16.91 10.39 -12.23
N PRO A 456 15.91 9.60 -11.80
CA PRO A 456 15.82 8.19 -12.16
C PRO A 456 16.04 7.98 -13.66
N LYS A 457 16.80 6.95 -14.03
CA LYS A 457 17.05 6.64 -15.45
C LYS A 457 15.74 6.34 -16.19
N VAL A 458 14.83 5.62 -15.54
CA VAL A 458 13.46 5.41 -16.02
C VAL A 458 12.75 6.76 -16.13
N GLY A 459 12.08 6.97 -17.24
CA GLY A 459 11.47 8.25 -17.60
C GLY A 459 12.43 9.21 -18.30
N GLY A 460 13.70 8.86 -18.53
CA GLY A 460 14.62 9.65 -19.37
C GLY A 460 15.78 10.31 -18.63
N GLY A 461 15.94 10.08 -17.32
CA GLY A 461 17.07 10.61 -16.55
C GLY A 461 17.13 12.13 -16.52
N GLY A 462 18.32 12.65 -16.23
CA GLY A 462 18.59 14.08 -16.11
C GLY A 462 19.64 14.37 -15.04
N SER A 463 20.39 15.46 -15.20
CA SER A 463 21.34 15.90 -14.17
C SER A 463 20.62 16.50 -12.95
N TYR A 464 21.34 16.69 -11.85
CA TYR A 464 20.82 17.32 -10.63
C TYR A 464 20.37 18.78 -10.79
N THR A 465 20.71 19.42 -11.91
CA THR A 465 20.29 20.78 -12.24
C THR A 465 19.00 20.81 -13.06
N LEU A 466 18.54 19.67 -13.59
CA LEU A 466 17.30 19.59 -14.34
C LEU A 466 16.14 19.82 -13.38
N GLN A 467 15.28 20.77 -13.75
CA GLN A 467 14.00 21.01 -13.08
C GLN A 467 12.88 20.76 -14.08
N LEU A 468 11.84 20.06 -13.64
CA LEU A 468 10.70 19.69 -14.47
C LEU A 468 9.49 20.57 -14.13
N ASP A 469 8.68 20.90 -15.13
CA ASP A 469 7.32 21.38 -14.86
C ASP A 469 6.36 20.21 -14.56
N GLU A 470 5.08 20.53 -14.34
CA GLU A 470 4.03 19.56 -13.98
C GLU A 470 3.78 18.54 -15.09
N GLU A 471 3.82 18.97 -16.35
CA GLU A 471 3.63 18.12 -17.53
C GLU A 471 4.77 17.10 -17.64
N GLU A 472 6.02 17.61 -17.61
CA GLU A 472 7.20 16.76 -17.71
C GLU A 472 7.28 15.76 -16.56
N LEU A 473 6.93 16.19 -15.33
CA LEU A 473 6.94 15.33 -14.16
C LEU A 473 5.84 14.27 -14.21
N PHE A 474 4.63 14.61 -14.63
CA PHE A 474 3.54 13.64 -14.79
C PHE A 474 3.92 12.52 -15.76
N MET A 475 4.57 12.87 -16.89
CA MET A 475 5.09 11.86 -17.81
C MET A 475 6.16 10.97 -17.19
N ARG A 476 6.98 11.50 -16.25
CA ARG A 476 7.92 10.66 -15.47
C ARG A 476 7.18 9.73 -14.52
N MET A 477 6.12 10.21 -13.86
CA MET A 477 5.30 9.39 -12.96
C MET A 477 4.69 8.20 -13.72
N CYS A 478 4.12 8.44 -14.90
CA CYS A 478 3.63 7.37 -15.78
C CYS A 478 4.73 6.35 -16.10
N ALA A 479 5.93 6.80 -16.44
CA ALA A 479 7.05 5.91 -16.74
C ALA A 479 7.54 5.11 -15.52
N TRP A 480 7.45 5.68 -14.31
CA TRP A 480 7.81 4.98 -13.07
C TRP A 480 6.76 3.96 -12.65
N ASP A 481 5.48 4.28 -12.82
CA ASP A 481 4.37 3.34 -12.60
C ASP A 481 4.44 2.18 -13.62
N ASP A 482 4.68 2.46 -14.90
CA ASP A 482 4.92 1.44 -15.93
C ASP A 482 6.14 0.55 -15.63
N ALA A 483 7.16 1.10 -14.94
CA ALA A 483 8.32 0.36 -14.45
C ALA A 483 8.09 -0.32 -13.09
N ASN A 484 6.87 -0.29 -12.59
CA ASN A 484 6.42 -0.90 -11.35
C ASN A 484 7.21 -0.41 -10.12
N PHE A 485 7.56 0.87 -10.11
CA PHE A 485 8.16 1.54 -8.95
C PHE A 485 7.09 1.92 -7.95
N VAL A 486 7.37 1.84 -6.65
CA VAL A 486 6.48 2.42 -5.65
C VAL A 486 6.65 3.94 -5.60
N ILE A 487 5.53 4.64 -5.67
CA ILE A 487 5.44 6.10 -5.67
C ILE A 487 4.46 6.50 -4.56
N ALA A 488 4.83 7.50 -3.77
CA ALA A 488 3.97 8.14 -2.80
C ALA A 488 4.02 9.66 -2.97
N ALA A 489 2.97 10.34 -2.56
CA ALA A 489 2.84 11.79 -2.63
C ALA A 489 2.53 12.35 -1.25
N GLY A 490 3.24 13.41 -0.87
CA GLY A 490 3.04 14.14 0.38
C GLY A 490 2.30 15.45 0.12
N THR A 491 1.32 15.73 0.99
CA THR A 491 0.60 17.01 0.97
C THR A 491 1.45 18.12 1.59
N LYS A 492 0.94 19.37 1.59
CA LYS A 492 1.64 20.49 2.23
C LYS A 492 1.88 20.21 3.72
N ALA A 493 2.91 20.84 4.28
CA ALA A 493 3.15 20.77 5.72
C ALA A 493 1.93 21.28 6.50
N GLY A 494 1.52 20.52 7.52
CA GLY A 494 0.34 20.78 8.34
C GLY A 494 0.16 19.69 9.39
N SER A 495 -1.04 19.57 9.94
CA SER A 495 -1.41 18.49 10.86
C SER A 495 -2.37 17.53 10.17
N ASP A 496 -2.17 16.24 10.43
CA ASP A 496 -3.04 15.12 10.05
C ASP A 496 -4.48 15.20 10.60
N THR A 497 -4.77 16.16 11.48
CA THR A 497 -6.13 16.46 11.96
C THR A 497 -6.88 17.46 11.10
N GLN A 498 -6.21 18.04 10.09
CA GLN A 498 -6.77 19.02 9.18
C GLN A 498 -6.87 18.43 7.77
N SER A 499 -7.92 18.79 7.04
CA SER A 499 -8.07 18.47 5.63
C SER A 499 -8.56 19.68 4.85
N THR A 500 -8.20 19.72 3.56
CA THR A 500 -8.71 20.68 2.58
C THR A 500 -9.32 19.89 1.44
N ASP A 501 -10.62 20.08 1.16
CA ASP A 501 -11.35 19.35 0.12
C ASP A 501 -11.20 17.81 0.27
N GLY A 502 -11.27 17.31 1.51
CA GLY A 502 -11.08 15.88 1.82
C GLY A 502 -9.63 15.38 1.89
N ILE A 503 -8.66 16.13 1.34
CA ILE A 503 -7.24 15.78 1.39
C ILE A 503 -6.60 16.22 2.70
N VAL A 504 -5.97 15.29 3.42
CA VAL A 504 -5.35 15.50 4.74
C VAL A 504 -4.00 16.21 4.62
N ASP A 505 -3.80 17.25 5.44
CA ASP A 505 -2.55 18.01 5.48
C ASP A 505 -1.45 17.26 6.26
N GLY A 506 -0.18 17.43 5.86
CA GLY A 506 0.95 16.76 6.52
C GLY A 506 0.95 15.23 6.36
N HIS A 507 0.21 14.69 5.40
CA HIS A 507 -0.03 13.26 5.22
C HIS A 507 0.55 12.74 3.91
N ALA A 508 0.85 11.44 3.88
CA ALA A 508 1.36 10.75 2.69
C ALA A 508 0.28 9.84 2.09
N TYR A 509 0.17 9.86 0.77
CA TYR A 509 -0.75 9.05 -0.01
C TYR A 509 0.04 8.20 -1.00
N THR A 510 -0.47 7.02 -1.34
CA THR A 510 0.15 6.16 -2.36
C THR A 510 -0.36 6.57 -3.74
N VAL A 511 0.53 6.67 -4.72
CA VAL A 511 0.14 6.76 -6.13
C VAL A 511 -0.02 5.33 -6.65
N LEU A 512 -1.25 4.96 -7.00
CA LEU A 512 -1.56 3.62 -7.49
C LEU A 512 -1.40 3.53 -9.00
N GLU A 513 -1.88 4.52 -9.74
CA GLU A 513 -1.87 4.43 -11.20
C GLU A 513 -1.73 5.83 -11.80
N CYS A 514 -0.90 5.95 -12.83
CA CYS A 514 -0.77 7.17 -13.61
C CYS A 514 -1.12 6.87 -15.07
N VAL A 515 -2.18 7.50 -15.57
CA VAL A 515 -2.65 7.26 -16.95
C VAL A 515 -2.70 8.58 -17.70
N ASN A 516 -1.84 8.70 -18.72
CA ASN A 516 -1.87 9.81 -19.64
C ASN A 516 -2.84 9.54 -20.79
N ASP A 517 -3.52 10.59 -21.28
CA ASP A 517 -4.46 10.52 -22.40
C ASP A 517 -5.45 9.34 -22.31
N VAL A 518 -6.21 9.30 -21.21
CA VAL A 518 -7.12 8.20 -20.91
C VAL A 518 -8.13 8.03 -22.03
N ALA A 519 -8.12 6.87 -22.69
CA ALA A 519 -9.00 6.55 -23.82
C ALA A 519 -8.94 7.54 -25.01
N GLY A 520 -7.81 8.23 -25.22
CA GLY A 520 -7.65 9.16 -26.35
C GLY A 520 -8.45 10.46 -26.20
N THR A 521 -8.59 10.94 -24.97
CA THR A 521 -9.43 12.11 -24.61
C THR A 521 -8.65 13.34 -24.18
N ASP A 522 -7.32 13.26 -24.18
CA ASP A 522 -6.40 14.23 -23.59
C ASP A 522 -6.64 14.47 -22.08
N VAL A 523 -7.33 13.54 -21.40
CA VAL A 523 -7.53 13.59 -19.95
C VAL A 523 -6.46 12.75 -19.26
N ASP A 524 -5.69 13.40 -18.38
CA ASP A 524 -4.65 12.78 -17.57
C ASP A 524 -5.16 12.53 -16.15
N LEU A 525 -5.11 11.28 -15.69
CA LEU A 525 -5.62 10.88 -14.37
C LEU A 525 -4.58 10.15 -13.52
N ILE A 526 -4.63 10.42 -12.22
CA ILE A 526 -3.85 9.75 -11.18
C ILE A 526 -4.81 9.05 -10.23
N LYS A 527 -4.62 7.75 -10.01
CA LYS A 527 -5.30 7.00 -8.96
C LYS A 527 -4.47 7.08 -7.68
N MET A 528 -5.08 7.50 -6.59
CA MET A 528 -4.45 7.69 -5.28
C MET A 528 -5.04 6.75 -4.25
N ARG A 529 -4.29 6.49 -3.17
CA ARG A 529 -4.80 5.84 -1.96
C ARG A 529 -4.43 6.59 -0.70
N ASN A 530 -5.42 6.83 0.14
CA ASN A 530 -5.22 7.19 1.54
C ASN A 530 -4.88 5.93 2.35
N PRO A 531 -3.71 5.85 3.00
CA PRO A 531 -3.31 4.67 3.78
C PRO A 531 -4.23 4.39 4.98
N TRP A 532 -5.11 5.31 5.36
CA TRP A 532 -6.12 5.07 6.40
C TRP A 532 -7.33 4.26 5.93
N GLY A 533 -7.41 3.93 4.64
CA GLY A 533 -8.52 3.15 4.06
C GLY A 533 -9.87 3.86 4.14
N LYS A 534 -9.85 5.19 4.25
CA LYS A 534 -11.02 6.08 4.30
C LYS A 534 -10.60 7.51 4.02
N GLY A 535 -11.54 8.35 3.61
CA GLY A 535 -11.31 9.78 3.42
C GLY A 535 -10.58 10.04 2.11
N GLU A 536 -11.32 10.66 1.19
CA GLU A 536 -10.98 10.85 -0.21
C GLU A 536 -11.12 12.31 -0.58
N ILE A 537 -10.70 12.69 -1.79
CA ILE A 537 -10.97 14.05 -2.26
C ILE A 537 -12.49 14.29 -2.33
N GLU A 538 -12.92 15.47 -1.90
CA GLU A 538 -14.33 15.89 -1.96
C GLU A 538 -14.52 16.95 -3.04
N ASN A 539 -15.56 16.80 -3.86
CA ASN A 539 -15.93 17.72 -4.93
C ASN A 539 -14.86 17.81 -6.04
N GLY A 540 -14.14 16.70 -6.28
CA GLY A 540 -13.19 16.57 -7.37
C GLY A 540 -13.89 16.39 -8.72
N GLU A 541 -13.20 16.65 -9.83
CA GLU A 541 -13.78 16.35 -11.16
C GLU A 541 -13.95 14.84 -11.36
N PHE A 542 -13.01 14.04 -10.85
CA PHE A 542 -12.99 12.58 -10.95
C PHE A 542 -12.97 11.88 -9.58
N ASP A 543 -13.48 12.53 -8.53
CA ASP A 543 -13.82 11.81 -7.30
C ASP A 543 -14.92 10.76 -7.57
N ASP A 544 -15.20 9.87 -6.63
CA ASP A 544 -15.97 8.65 -6.87
C ASP A 544 -17.29 8.83 -7.64
N ASP A 545 -18.07 9.86 -7.31
CA ASP A 545 -19.31 10.21 -8.01
C ASP A 545 -19.23 11.53 -8.81
N GLY A 546 -18.02 11.98 -9.09
CA GLY A 546 -17.70 13.25 -9.72
C GLY A 546 -18.29 13.48 -11.11
N PRO A 547 -18.46 14.76 -11.50
CA PRO A 547 -19.08 15.13 -12.78
C PRO A 547 -18.24 14.72 -14.00
N GLY A 548 -16.92 14.56 -13.84
CA GLY A 548 -15.98 14.15 -14.89
C GLY A 548 -16.33 12.79 -15.49
N TRP A 549 -16.84 11.86 -14.67
CA TRP A 549 -17.27 10.53 -15.15
C TRP A 549 -18.46 10.59 -16.10
N GLN A 550 -19.35 11.57 -15.95
CA GLN A 550 -20.47 11.79 -16.86
C GLN A 550 -20.05 12.58 -18.10
N LYS A 551 -19.14 13.53 -17.91
CA LYS A 551 -18.56 14.37 -18.98
C LYS A 551 -17.72 13.55 -19.97
N TYR A 552 -17.00 12.54 -19.47
CA TYR A 552 -16.12 11.66 -20.26
C TYR A 552 -16.51 10.17 -20.08
N PRO A 553 -17.62 9.70 -20.70
CA PRO A 553 -18.11 8.34 -20.52
C PRO A 553 -17.11 7.26 -21.00
N GLN A 554 -16.27 7.58 -21.98
CA GLN A 554 -15.18 6.72 -22.46
C GLN A 554 -14.08 6.52 -21.42
N VAL A 555 -13.77 7.56 -20.62
CA VAL A 555 -12.81 7.48 -19.50
C VAL A 555 -13.38 6.56 -18.42
N LYS A 556 -14.66 6.74 -18.06
CA LYS A 556 -15.37 5.85 -17.13
C LYS A 556 -15.38 4.40 -17.62
N ALA A 557 -15.64 4.17 -18.91
CA ALA A 557 -15.67 2.82 -19.50
C ALA A 557 -14.29 2.16 -19.51
N PHE A 558 -13.23 2.95 -19.70
CA PHE A 558 -11.85 2.47 -19.71
C PHE A 558 -11.34 2.13 -18.31
N LEU A 559 -11.51 3.06 -17.35
CA LEU A 559 -10.98 2.91 -15.99
C LEU A 559 -11.88 2.11 -15.05
N LYS A 560 -13.19 2.06 -15.32
CA LYS A 560 -14.21 1.39 -14.49
C LYS A 560 -14.07 1.74 -13.00
N PRO A 561 -14.19 3.03 -12.63
CA PRO A 561 -14.05 3.45 -11.24
C PRO A 561 -15.08 2.74 -10.35
N VAL A 562 -14.64 2.41 -9.14
CA VAL A 562 -15.50 1.92 -8.06
C VAL A 562 -15.99 3.13 -7.27
N VAL A 563 -17.21 3.06 -6.73
CA VAL A 563 -17.78 4.10 -5.88
C VAL A 563 -17.90 3.51 -4.48
N ALA A 564 -16.91 3.78 -3.63
CA ALA A 564 -16.82 3.29 -2.26
C ALA A 564 -15.84 4.14 -1.46
N ASP A 565 -16.20 4.53 -0.23
CA ASP A 565 -15.24 5.16 0.70
C ASP A 565 -14.28 4.08 1.25
N ASP A 566 -13.29 3.73 0.42
CA ASP A 566 -12.22 2.76 0.70
C ASP A 566 -10.84 3.44 0.72
N GLY A 567 -10.83 4.78 0.56
CA GLY A 567 -9.65 5.61 0.52
C GLY A 567 -8.99 5.66 -0.86
N ILE A 568 -9.58 5.05 -1.90
CA ILE A 568 -9.05 5.02 -3.26
C ILE A 568 -9.87 5.94 -4.15
N PHE A 569 -9.21 6.93 -4.76
CA PHE A 569 -9.89 7.92 -5.57
C PHE A 569 -9.04 8.35 -6.76
N TRP A 570 -9.69 8.93 -7.78
CA TRP A 570 -9.01 9.50 -8.94
C TRP A 570 -8.90 11.01 -8.83
N LEU A 571 -7.82 11.54 -9.39
CA LEU A 571 -7.55 12.97 -9.53
C LEU A 571 -7.19 13.29 -10.97
N SER A 572 -7.60 14.45 -11.46
CA SER A 572 -6.93 15.06 -12.60
C SER A 572 -5.48 15.42 -12.25
N LYS A 573 -4.63 15.51 -13.27
CA LYS A 573 -3.25 16.01 -13.13
C LYS A 573 -3.19 17.37 -12.42
N ASP A 574 -4.09 18.28 -12.77
CA ASP A 574 -4.14 19.63 -12.19
C ASP A 574 -4.53 19.61 -10.70
N GLU A 575 -5.51 18.78 -10.33
CA GLU A 575 -5.87 18.55 -8.93
C GLU A 575 -4.71 17.92 -8.15
N PHE A 576 -4.04 16.92 -8.73
CA PHE A 576 -2.89 16.30 -8.10
C PHE A 576 -1.81 17.33 -7.73
N PHE A 577 -1.38 18.17 -8.67
CA PHE A 577 -0.33 19.17 -8.40
C PHE A 577 -0.79 20.38 -7.58
N LYS A 578 -2.11 20.55 -7.38
CA LYS A 578 -2.69 21.51 -6.43
C LYS A 578 -2.48 21.07 -4.99
N TYR A 579 -2.64 19.78 -4.67
CA TYR A 579 -2.59 19.27 -3.29
C TYR A 579 -1.24 18.66 -2.91
N PHE A 580 -0.56 18.02 -3.86
CA PHE A 580 0.66 17.26 -3.61
C PHE A 580 1.91 18.02 -4.08
N HIS A 581 2.76 18.36 -3.12
CA HIS A 581 3.95 19.18 -3.37
C HIS A 581 5.27 18.40 -3.32
N THR A 582 5.22 17.18 -2.78
CA THR A 582 6.36 16.28 -2.66
C THR A 582 5.98 14.91 -3.20
N LEU A 583 6.87 14.30 -3.97
CA LEU A 583 6.77 12.90 -4.38
C LEU A 583 7.95 12.13 -3.80
N TYR A 584 7.70 10.88 -3.46
CA TYR A 584 8.66 9.90 -2.98
C TYR A 584 8.67 8.76 -3.98
N VAL A 585 9.87 8.36 -4.44
CA VAL A 585 10.01 7.30 -5.44
C VAL A 585 11.09 6.32 -4.98
N CYS A 586 10.74 5.05 -4.90
CA CYS A 586 11.70 3.95 -4.78
C CYS A 586 11.93 3.36 -6.17
N ALA A 587 13.10 3.60 -6.76
CA ALA A 587 13.41 3.16 -8.11
C ALA A 587 13.82 1.68 -8.15
N LYS A 588 12.87 0.82 -7.81
CA LYS A 588 12.99 -0.64 -7.86
C LYS A 588 11.73 -1.21 -8.48
N ASP A 589 11.90 -2.10 -9.45
CA ASP A 589 10.79 -2.89 -9.99
C ASP A 589 10.28 -3.82 -8.88
N MET A 590 9.05 -3.59 -8.44
CA MET A 590 8.44 -4.35 -7.35
C MET A 590 8.09 -5.79 -7.76
N SER A 591 8.10 -6.13 -9.05
CA SER A 591 7.90 -7.51 -9.51
C SER A 591 9.05 -8.43 -9.10
N ASP A 592 10.19 -7.84 -8.70
CA ASP A 592 11.30 -8.56 -8.09
C ASP A 592 10.92 -9.31 -6.81
N PHE A 593 9.87 -8.87 -6.11
CA PHE A 593 9.38 -9.51 -4.90
C PHE A 593 8.58 -10.78 -5.17
N ILE A 594 8.05 -10.93 -6.38
CA ILE A 594 7.33 -12.13 -6.80
C ILE A 594 8.37 -13.23 -7.08
N PRO A 595 8.22 -14.43 -6.49
CA PRO A 595 9.08 -15.57 -6.79
C PRO A 595 9.16 -15.85 -8.29
N ALA A 596 10.35 -16.14 -8.82
CA ALA A 596 10.57 -16.30 -10.27
C ALA A 596 9.66 -17.37 -10.92
N HIS A 597 9.19 -18.36 -10.17
CA HIS A 597 8.27 -19.41 -10.66
C HIS A 597 6.80 -18.97 -10.72
N GLU A 598 6.45 -17.89 -10.02
CA GLU A 598 5.12 -17.26 -9.99
C GLU A 598 5.05 -16.08 -10.97
N ARG A 599 6.19 -15.55 -11.44
CA ARG A 599 6.29 -14.62 -12.58
C ARG A 599 5.92 -15.34 -13.89
N LYS A 600 4.67 -15.74 -14.09
CA LYS A 600 4.20 -16.38 -15.34
C LYS A 600 3.56 -15.36 -16.30
N ASN A 601 4.20 -15.21 -17.46
CA ASN A 601 3.71 -14.78 -18.80
C ASN A 601 2.75 -13.60 -18.92
#